data_AF-A0A238X4M1-F1
#
_entry.id   AF-A0A238X4M1-F1
#
_cell.length_a   1.000
_cell.length_b   1.000
_cell.length_c   1.000
_cell.angle_alpha   90.00
_cell.angle_beta   90.00
_cell.angle_gamma   90.00
#
_symmetry.space_group_name_H-M   'P 1'
#
loop_
_entity.id
_entity.type
_entity.pdbx_description
1 polymer ?
#
loop_
_entity_poly.entity_id
_entity_poly.type
_entity_poly.pdbx_seq_one_letter_code
_entity_poly.pdbx_strand_id
1 'polypeptide(L)'
;MVVIDRVALVPQPPLLVPELVPGVLRETGAVREAAEEAVRWLRGEADRWLAVGPGDGESCGHYEPWRHGSFVGFGADVRVSLADPDDTAPGEVTADLPLPVLMTGWLRARAGVARAAVEVVDAGCAPEECARLGRRLGRRDERAGLLVLGDGSTRHGQRAPGGPDDRAAGFDETVAAALGEVDLEALGSLDAAEAAELGASGRATWQVAVGMARSRAVGDAEDDRKWRGEMLYSGAPFGVGYHVAIWERV
;
A
#
# COMPACT_ATOMS: atom_id res chain seq x y z
N MET A 1 23.18 -10.45 -1.77
CA MET A 1 22.40 -10.14 -0.56
C MET A 1 21.76 -8.78 -0.74
N VAL A 2 20.57 -8.73 -1.33
CA VAL A 2 19.69 -7.55 -1.28
C VAL A 2 18.27 -8.07 -1.30
N VAL A 3 17.54 -7.75 -0.24
CA VAL A 3 16.15 -8.15 0.01
C VAL A 3 15.46 -6.85 0.40
N ILE A 4 14.54 -6.41 -0.47
CA ILE A 4 13.80 -5.15 -0.43
C ILE A 4 14.71 -3.90 -0.28
N ASP A 5 15.07 -3.31 -1.42
CA ASP A 5 15.76 -2.02 -1.54
C ASP A 5 14.83 -0.88 -2.00
N ARG A 6 13.59 -1.21 -2.37
CA ARG A 6 12.57 -0.28 -2.85
C ARG A 6 11.22 -0.53 -2.19
N VAL A 7 10.58 0.54 -1.76
CA VAL A 7 9.21 0.56 -1.24
C VAL A 7 8.42 1.60 -1.99
N ALA A 8 7.21 1.26 -2.45
CA ALA A 8 6.23 2.26 -2.88
C ALA A 8 5.04 2.22 -1.92
N LEU A 9 4.66 3.38 -1.42
CA LEU A 9 3.46 3.58 -0.62
C LEU A 9 2.42 4.25 -1.52
N VAL A 10 1.24 3.65 -1.62
CA VAL A 10 0.17 4.11 -2.50
C VAL A 10 -1.19 4.02 -1.78
N PRO A 11 -2.13 4.90 -2.10
CA PRO A 11 -3.51 4.75 -1.66
C PRO A 11 -4.18 3.60 -2.42
N GLN A 12 -5.33 3.15 -1.93
CA GLN A 12 -6.06 2.02 -2.50
C GLN A 12 -7.55 2.25 -2.80
N PRO A 13 -8.07 3.49 -2.95
CA PRO A 13 -9.49 3.64 -3.19
C PRO A 13 -9.82 3.11 -4.60
N PRO A 14 -10.95 2.41 -4.79
CA PRO A 14 -11.31 1.85 -6.10
C PRO A 14 -11.40 2.92 -7.19
N LEU A 15 -11.69 4.18 -6.83
CA LEU A 15 -11.73 5.32 -7.75
C LEU A 15 -10.42 5.58 -8.51
N LEU A 16 -9.29 5.00 -8.09
CA LEU A 16 -8.06 5.07 -8.87
C LEU A 16 -8.17 4.27 -10.17
N VAL A 17 -9.00 3.23 -10.22
CA VAL A 17 -9.24 2.41 -11.41
C VAL A 17 -10.14 3.20 -12.37
N PRO A 18 -9.64 3.69 -13.52
CA PRO A 18 -10.40 4.54 -14.44
C PRO A 18 -11.72 3.91 -14.89
N GLU A 19 -11.73 2.59 -15.08
CA GLU A 19 -12.89 1.82 -15.53
C GLU A 19 -14.04 1.79 -14.50
N LEU A 20 -13.75 2.10 -13.23
CA LEU A 20 -14.76 2.19 -12.15
C LEU A 20 -15.37 3.59 -12.01
N VAL A 21 -14.80 4.60 -12.68
CA VAL A 21 -15.25 5.98 -12.56
C VAL A 21 -15.91 6.43 -13.86
N PRO A 22 -17.25 6.54 -13.89
CA PRO A 22 -17.93 7.12 -15.03
C PRO A 22 -17.54 8.60 -15.20
N GLY A 23 -16.81 8.90 -16.27
CA GLY A 23 -16.33 10.26 -16.55
C GLY A 23 -14.94 10.54 -15.98
N VAL A 24 -14.12 11.28 -16.74
CA VAL A 24 -12.76 11.64 -16.32
C VAL A 24 -12.83 12.74 -15.25
N LEU A 25 -12.91 12.35 -13.99
CA LEU A 25 -12.70 13.28 -12.88
C LEU A 25 -11.22 13.71 -12.91
N ARG A 26 -10.94 14.96 -13.30
CA ARG A 26 -9.56 15.50 -13.26
C ARG A 26 -8.90 15.32 -11.90
N GLU A 27 -9.70 15.36 -10.83
CA GLU A 27 -9.28 15.21 -9.45
C GLU A 27 -8.73 13.80 -9.13
N THR A 28 -9.20 12.73 -9.81
CA THR A 28 -8.61 11.38 -9.66
C THR A 28 -7.30 11.23 -10.45
N GLY A 29 -7.08 12.09 -11.45
CA GLY A 29 -5.94 12.03 -12.35
C GLY A 29 -4.60 12.15 -11.62
N ALA A 30 -4.42 13.18 -10.80
CA ALA A 30 -3.15 13.43 -10.12
C ALA A 30 -2.76 12.29 -9.14
N VAL A 31 -3.73 11.79 -8.37
CA VAL A 31 -3.49 10.67 -7.43
C VAL A 31 -3.11 9.39 -8.19
N ARG A 32 -3.85 9.07 -9.26
CA ARG A 32 -3.58 7.91 -10.10
C ARG A 32 -2.22 8.02 -10.78
N GLU A 33 -1.90 9.17 -11.38
CA GLU A 33 -0.62 9.41 -12.05
C GLU A 33 0.56 9.21 -11.11
N ALA A 34 0.47 9.75 -9.88
CA ALA A 34 1.48 9.55 -8.86
C ALA A 34 1.58 8.07 -8.43
N ALA A 35 0.46 7.38 -8.20
CA ALA A 35 0.47 5.96 -7.85
C ALA A 35 1.10 5.10 -8.96
N GLU A 36 0.77 5.39 -10.22
CA GLU A 36 1.37 4.74 -11.40
C GLU A 36 2.87 5.02 -11.52
N GLU A 37 3.30 6.24 -11.19
CA GLU A 37 4.72 6.61 -11.14
C GLU A 37 5.46 5.83 -10.07
N ALA A 38 4.91 5.79 -8.85
CA ALA A 38 5.48 5.05 -7.73
C ALA A 38 5.67 3.56 -8.06
N VAL A 39 4.66 2.91 -8.69
CA VAL A 39 4.76 1.48 -9.01
C VAL A 39 5.64 1.19 -10.21
N ARG A 40 5.73 2.10 -11.20
CA ARG A 40 6.73 2.02 -12.27
C ARG A 40 8.15 2.13 -11.70
N TRP A 41 8.35 3.02 -10.73
CA TRP A 41 9.62 3.14 -10.01
C TRP A 41 9.92 1.88 -9.17
N LEU A 42 8.92 1.34 -8.47
CA LEU A 42 9.03 0.13 -7.66
C LEU A 42 9.44 -1.09 -8.48
N ARG A 43 8.93 -1.23 -9.70
CA ARG A 43 9.29 -2.32 -10.63
C ARG A 43 10.81 -2.46 -10.73
N GLY A 44 11.55 -1.34 -10.84
CA GLY A 44 13.01 -1.34 -10.79
C GLY A 44 13.63 -2.48 -11.61
N GLU A 45 14.39 -3.36 -10.94
CA GLU A 45 14.84 -4.67 -11.47
C GLU A 45 14.13 -5.86 -10.80
N ALA A 46 13.10 -5.60 -9.99
CA ALA A 46 12.35 -6.62 -9.27
C ALA A 46 11.19 -7.15 -10.11
N ASP A 47 11.26 -8.42 -10.49
CA ASP A 47 10.14 -9.11 -11.15
C ASP A 47 9.09 -9.65 -10.15
N ARG A 48 9.23 -9.29 -8.87
CA ARG A 48 8.37 -9.74 -7.78
C ARG A 48 8.03 -8.61 -6.85
N TRP A 49 6.78 -8.57 -6.42
CA TRP A 49 6.35 -7.73 -5.29
C TRP A 49 5.89 -8.56 -4.10
N LEU A 50 6.13 -8.00 -2.92
CA LEU A 50 5.35 -8.28 -1.74
C LEU A 50 4.49 -7.05 -1.51
N ALA A 51 3.19 -7.24 -1.44
CA ALA A 51 2.24 -6.18 -1.11
C ALA A 51 1.75 -6.34 0.32
N VAL A 52 1.51 -5.22 0.99
CA VAL A 52 0.86 -5.17 2.31
C VAL A 52 -0.28 -4.18 2.22
N GLY A 53 -1.50 -4.61 2.53
CA GLY A 53 -2.69 -3.76 2.48
C GLY A 53 -3.60 -3.98 3.69
N PRO A 54 -4.48 -3.02 4.02
CA PRO A 54 -5.32 -3.12 5.21
C PRO A 54 -6.58 -3.95 4.94
N GLY A 55 -7.06 -4.66 5.95
CA GLY A 55 -8.27 -5.47 5.93
C GLY A 55 -9.13 -5.28 7.17
N ASP A 56 -10.29 -5.93 7.18
CA ASP A 56 -11.37 -5.85 8.16
C ASP A 56 -11.45 -7.07 9.10
N GLY A 57 -10.30 -7.70 9.36
CA GLY A 57 -10.21 -8.92 10.17
C GLY A 57 -10.57 -10.19 9.40
N GLU A 58 -11.78 -10.25 8.80
CA GLU A 58 -12.25 -11.43 8.04
C GLU A 58 -11.42 -11.67 6.77
N SER A 59 -11.03 -10.57 6.10
CA SER A 59 -10.20 -10.62 4.90
C SER A 59 -8.70 -10.78 5.16
N CYS A 60 -8.26 -10.75 6.43
CA CYS A 60 -6.85 -10.73 6.77
C CYS A 60 -6.16 -12.07 6.51
N GLY A 61 -4.92 -12.01 6.04
CA GLY A 61 -4.12 -13.20 5.75
C GLY A 61 -3.25 -13.06 4.52
N HIS A 62 -2.63 -14.18 4.13
CA HIS A 62 -1.73 -14.27 3.00
C HIS A 62 -2.48 -14.65 1.72
N TYR A 63 -2.23 -13.91 0.64
CA TYR A 63 -2.77 -14.18 -0.69
C TYR A 63 -1.65 -14.47 -1.67
N GLU A 64 -1.75 -15.64 -2.28
CA GLU A 64 -0.73 -16.21 -3.15
C GLU A 64 -0.77 -15.64 -4.58
N PRO A 65 0.34 -15.68 -5.34
CA PRO A 65 0.41 -15.10 -6.68
C PRO A 65 -0.57 -15.62 -7.73
N TRP A 66 -1.14 -16.81 -7.54
CA TRP A 66 -2.11 -17.40 -8.48
C TRP A 66 -3.57 -16.99 -8.21
N ARG A 67 -3.81 -15.98 -7.36
CA ARG A 67 -5.18 -15.46 -7.16
C ARG A 67 -5.61 -14.57 -8.33
N HIS A 68 -6.85 -14.80 -8.77
CA HIS A 68 -7.54 -14.01 -9.78
C HIS A 68 -8.80 -13.41 -9.16
N GLY A 69 -9.09 -12.14 -9.47
CA GLY A 69 -10.27 -11.46 -8.96
C GLY A 69 -10.81 -10.44 -9.94
N SER A 70 -11.86 -9.74 -9.50
CA SER A 70 -12.50 -8.72 -10.30
C SER A 70 -13.13 -7.64 -9.44
N PHE A 71 -13.24 -6.44 -10.00
CA PHE A 71 -13.87 -5.30 -9.32
C PHE A 71 -15.42 -5.29 -9.42
N VAL A 72 -16.07 -6.44 -9.66
CA VAL A 72 -17.54 -6.47 -9.82
C VAL A 72 -18.26 -5.97 -8.56
N GLY A 73 -17.71 -6.26 -7.38
CA GLY A 73 -18.18 -5.71 -6.10
C GLY A 73 -18.09 -4.18 -6.00
N PHE A 74 -17.32 -3.54 -6.89
CA PHE A 74 -17.13 -2.10 -7.00
C PHE A 74 -17.79 -1.51 -8.26
N GLY A 75 -18.58 -2.31 -8.99
CA GLY A 75 -19.45 -1.82 -10.06
C GLY A 75 -18.99 -2.07 -11.50
N ALA A 76 -17.83 -2.72 -11.74
CA ALA A 76 -17.43 -3.13 -13.09
C ALA A 76 -16.60 -4.42 -13.13
N ASP A 77 -16.76 -5.23 -14.19
CA ASP A 77 -15.95 -6.45 -14.41
C ASP A 77 -14.54 -6.11 -14.95
N VAL A 78 -13.75 -5.45 -14.11
CA VAL A 78 -12.31 -5.25 -14.33
C VAL A 78 -11.60 -6.43 -13.68
N ARG A 79 -11.05 -7.33 -14.50
CA ARG A 79 -10.35 -8.53 -14.01
C ARG A 79 -8.89 -8.25 -13.71
N VAL A 80 -8.40 -8.84 -12.64
CA VAL A 80 -7.01 -8.73 -12.19
C VAL A 80 -6.46 -10.09 -11.79
N SER A 81 -5.14 -10.23 -11.89
CA SER A 81 -4.39 -11.37 -11.38
C SER A 81 -3.15 -10.88 -10.64
N LEU A 82 -2.72 -11.66 -9.64
CA LEU A 82 -1.48 -11.42 -8.93
C LEU A 82 -0.24 -11.98 -9.65
N ALA A 83 -0.39 -12.66 -10.78
CA ALA A 83 0.71 -13.13 -11.62
C ALA A 83 0.42 -12.90 -13.10
N ASP A 84 1.44 -13.04 -13.95
CA ASP A 84 1.21 -13.05 -15.39
C ASP A 84 0.24 -14.18 -15.78
N PRO A 85 -0.78 -13.87 -16.60
CA PRO A 85 -1.73 -14.88 -17.07
C PRO A 85 -1.07 -16.02 -17.86
N ASP A 86 0.06 -15.73 -18.52
CA ASP A 86 0.82 -16.73 -19.30
C ASP A 86 1.61 -17.69 -18.40
N ASP A 87 1.93 -17.26 -17.16
CA ASP A 87 2.69 -18.04 -16.18
C ASP A 87 1.79 -18.82 -15.19
N THR A 88 0.47 -18.69 -15.32
CA THR A 88 -0.51 -19.33 -14.44
C THR A 88 -1.57 -20.07 -15.25
N ALA A 89 -1.95 -21.26 -14.78
CA ALA A 89 -3.14 -21.91 -15.33
C ALA A 89 -4.36 -21.00 -15.07
N PRO A 90 -5.36 -20.93 -15.97
CA PRO A 90 -6.57 -20.15 -15.72
C PRO A 90 -7.20 -20.55 -14.38
N GLY A 91 -7.06 -19.69 -13.38
CA GLY A 91 -7.68 -19.88 -12.07
C GLY A 91 -9.14 -19.42 -12.06
N GLU A 92 -9.92 -19.95 -11.14
CA GLU A 92 -11.27 -19.45 -10.89
C GLU A 92 -11.20 -17.99 -10.41
N VAL A 93 -11.87 -17.09 -11.12
CA VAL A 93 -11.98 -15.68 -10.73
C VAL A 93 -12.83 -15.63 -9.47
N THR A 94 -12.21 -15.28 -8.34
CA THR A 94 -12.94 -15.10 -7.09
C THR A 94 -13.58 -13.72 -7.07
N ALA A 95 -14.89 -13.64 -6.87
CA ALA A 95 -15.61 -12.36 -6.81
C ALA A 95 -15.29 -11.56 -5.53
N ASP A 96 -14.93 -12.26 -4.44
CA ASP A 96 -14.81 -11.68 -3.10
C ASP A 96 -13.36 -11.48 -2.63
N LEU A 97 -12.45 -11.11 -3.55
CA LEU A 97 -11.09 -10.74 -3.13
C LEU A 97 -11.11 -9.37 -2.41
N PRO A 98 -10.35 -9.21 -1.31
CA PRO A 98 -10.26 -7.94 -0.63
C PRO A 98 -9.69 -6.85 -1.53
N LEU A 99 -10.12 -5.61 -1.32
CA LEU A 99 -9.67 -4.44 -2.08
C LEU A 99 -8.14 -4.32 -2.24
N PRO A 100 -7.30 -4.45 -1.19
CA PRO A 100 -5.85 -4.38 -1.37
C PRO A 100 -5.29 -5.45 -2.33
N VAL A 101 -5.94 -6.62 -2.40
CA VAL A 101 -5.56 -7.69 -3.32
C VAL A 101 -5.91 -7.32 -4.75
N LEU A 102 -7.12 -6.78 -4.97
CA LEU A 102 -7.55 -6.31 -6.29
C LEU A 102 -6.68 -5.15 -6.79
N MET A 103 -6.41 -4.17 -5.93
CA MET A 103 -5.55 -3.02 -6.24
C MET A 103 -4.12 -3.45 -6.52
N THR A 104 -3.57 -4.41 -5.77
CA THR A 104 -2.24 -4.97 -6.06
C THR A 104 -2.18 -5.57 -7.46
N GLY A 105 -3.17 -6.41 -7.83
CA GLY A 105 -3.22 -7.02 -9.17
C GLY A 105 -3.34 -5.97 -10.28
N TRP A 106 -4.15 -4.94 -10.06
CA TRP A 106 -4.31 -3.83 -11.01
C TRP A 106 -2.99 -3.03 -11.20
N LEU A 107 -2.37 -2.60 -10.10
CA LEU A 107 -1.10 -1.85 -10.14
C LEU A 107 0.05 -2.68 -10.70
N ARG A 108 0.11 -3.98 -10.36
CA ARG A 108 1.09 -4.93 -10.87
C ARG A 108 1.05 -5.02 -12.39
N ALA A 109 -0.16 -5.13 -12.95
CA ALA A 109 -0.32 -5.21 -14.41
C ALA A 109 0.13 -3.93 -15.09
N ARG A 110 -0.14 -2.75 -14.50
CA ARG A 110 0.31 -1.45 -15.03
C ARG A 110 1.81 -1.25 -14.97
N ALA A 111 2.47 -1.82 -13.97
CA ALA A 111 3.92 -1.76 -13.82
C ALA A 111 4.66 -2.87 -14.60
N GLY A 112 3.96 -3.92 -15.06
CA GLY A 112 4.55 -5.05 -15.77
C GLY A 112 5.44 -5.93 -14.88
N VAL A 113 5.03 -6.18 -13.63
CA VAL A 113 5.80 -6.97 -12.66
C VAL A 113 5.34 -8.42 -12.60
N ALA A 114 6.19 -9.39 -12.97
CA ALA A 114 5.79 -10.79 -13.19
C ALA A 114 4.81 -11.37 -12.15
N ARG A 115 5.04 -11.15 -10.85
CA ARG A 115 4.12 -11.61 -9.80
C ARG A 115 4.15 -10.81 -8.51
N ALA A 116 3.06 -10.88 -7.75
CA ALA A 116 2.91 -10.31 -6.42
C ALA A 116 2.30 -11.32 -5.44
N ALA A 117 2.71 -11.27 -4.18
CA ALA A 117 1.97 -11.88 -3.07
C ALA A 117 1.48 -10.78 -2.13
N VAL A 118 0.36 -10.96 -1.44
CA VAL A 118 -0.26 -9.91 -0.61
C VAL A 118 -0.42 -10.38 0.83
N GLU A 119 0.04 -9.58 1.78
CA GLU A 119 -0.31 -9.68 3.19
C GLU A 119 -1.43 -8.67 3.49
N VAL A 120 -2.64 -9.15 3.76
CA VAL A 120 -3.73 -8.32 4.23
C VAL A 120 -3.71 -8.28 5.75
N VAL A 121 -3.57 -7.08 6.32
CA VAL A 121 -3.36 -6.83 7.75
C VAL A 121 -4.54 -6.08 8.31
N ASP A 122 -5.04 -6.49 9.46
CA ASP A 122 -6.16 -5.81 10.11
C ASP A 122 -5.86 -4.32 10.33
N ALA A 123 -6.77 -3.44 9.93
CA ALA A 123 -6.59 -1.99 10.05
C ALA A 123 -6.50 -1.50 11.51
N GLY A 124 -6.86 -2.35 12.49
CA GLY A 124 -6.69 -2.19 13.93
C GLY A 124 -5.53 -3.02 14.53
N CYS A 125 -4.72 -3.70 13.71
CA CYS A 125 -3.60 -4.53 14.16
C CYS A 125 -2.64 -3.74 15.09
N ALA A 126 -2.18 -4.37 16.17
CA ALA A 126 -1.34 -3.70 17.16
C ALA A 126 0.00 -3.25 16.55
N PRO A 127 0.57 -2.10 16.96
CA PRO A 127 1.85 -1.60 16.42
C PRO A 127 3.00 -2.62 16.50
N GLU A 128 3.09 -3.39 17.59
CA GLU A 128 4.13 -4.41 17.77
C GLU A 128 3.99 -5.56 16.78
N GLU A 129 2.75 -5.93 16.43
CA GLU A 129 2.45 -6.97 15.47
C GLU A 129 2.74 -6.53 14.05
N CYS A 130 2.38 -5.28 13.71
CA CYS A 130 2.75 -4.63 12.45
C CYS A 130 4.28 -4.63 12.28
N ALA A 131 5.00 -4.16 13.30
CA ALA A 131 6.46 -4.13 13.29
C ALA A 131 7.07 -5.54 13.18
N ARG A 132 6.47 -6.54 13.85
CA ARG A 132 6.92 -7.93 13.76
C ARG A 132 6.71 -8.51 12.37
N LEU A 133 5.58 -8.24 11.71
CA LEU A 133 5.35 -8.64 10.33
C LEU A 133 6.37 -7.99 9.39
N GLY A 134 6.59 -6.68 9.51
CA GLY A 134 7.59 -5.96 8.73
C GLY A 134 8.98 -6.57 8.81
N ARG A 135 9.43 -6.89 10.03
CA ARG A 135 10.72 -7.57 10.25
C ARG A 135 10.81 -8.94 9.59
N ARG A 136 9.69 -9.68 9.47
CA ARG A 136 9.68 -10.96 8.74
C ARG A 136 9.81 -10.75 7.23
N LEU A 137 9.16 -9.72 6.69
CA LEU A 137 9.21 -9.41 5.26
C LEU A 137 10.63 -9.03 4.81
N GLY A 138 11.33 -8.19 5.57
CA GLY A 138 12.70 -7.77 5.21
C GLY A 138 13.79 -8.81 5.48
N ARG A 139 13.46 -9.99 6.04
CA ARG A 139 14.38 -11.11 6.27
C ARG A 139 14.26 -12.23 5.23
N ARG A 140 13.44 -12.08 4.18
CA ARG A 140 13.35 -13.08 3.11
C ARG A 140 14.69 -13.15 2.34
N ASP A 141 14.95 -14.22 1.59
CA ASP A 141 16.21 -14.37 0.82
C ASP A 141 16.02 -14.11 -0.69
N GLU A 142 14.94 -13.43 -1.07
CA GLU A 142 14.59 -13.13 -2.47
C GLU A 142 14.50 -11.61 -2.72
N ARG A 143 14.98 -11.16 -3.89
CA ARG A 143 14.82 -9.76 -4.33
C ARG A 143 13.35 -9.53 -4.69
N ALA A 144 12.72 -8.56 -4.02
CA ALA A 144 11.36 -8.11 -4.28
C ALA A 144 11.23 -6.61 -3.98
N GLY A 145 10.32 -5.93 -4.66
CA GLY A 145 9.82 -4.62 -4.25
C GLY A 145 8.73 -4.77 -3.18
N LEU A 146 8.64 -3.82 -2.24
CA LEU A 146 7.54 -3.76 -1.29
C LEU A 146 6.49 -2.73 -1.76
N LEU A 147 5.26 -3.18 -2.00
CA LEU A 147 4.11 -2.31 -2.23
C LEU A 147 3.33 -2.17 -0.92
N VAL A 148 3.11 -0.95 -0.44
CA VAL A 148 2.36 -0.69 0.79
C VAL A 148 1.11 0.08 0.41
N LEU A 149 -0.05 -0.54 0.58
CA LEU A 149 -1.34 0.06 0.31
C LEU A 149 -1.92 0.64 1.59
N GLY A 150 -2.53 1.83 1.51
CA GLY A 150 -3.19 2.43 2.66
C GLY A 150 -3.64 3.85 2.42
N ASP A 151 -4.81 4.19 2.95
CA ASP A 151 -5.37 5.54 2.86
C ASP A 151 -5.17 6.31 4.18
N GLY A 152 -5.06 7.63 4.05
CA GLY A 152 -5.13 8.59 5.16
C GLY A 152 -6.55 8.75 5.71
N SER A 153 -6.79 9.82 6.45
CA SER A 153 -8.08 10.04 7.10
C SER A 153 -9.21 10.16 6.08
N THR A 154 -10.37 9.55 6.36
CA THR A 154 -11.59 9.67 5.54
C THR A 154 -12.51 10.82 5.98
N ARG A 155 -11.97 11.77 6.76
CA ARG A 155 -12.74 12.79 7.51
C ARG A 155 -12.38 14.24 7.13
N HIS A 156 -11.81 14.46 5.95
CA HIS A 156 -11.43 15.80 5.48
C HIS A 156 -12.63 16.62 4.97
N GLY A 157 -13.07 17.57 5.78
CA GLY A 157 -14.09 18.56 5.40
C GLY A 157 -15.52 18.01 5.36
N GLN A 158 -16.48 18.89 5.05
CA GLN A 158 -17.91 18.60 5.25
C GLN A 158 -18.48 17.49 4.36
N ARG A 159 -17.84 17.18 3.23
CA ARG A 159 -18.27 16.14 2.29
C ARG A 159 -17.51 14.82 2.45
N ALA A 160 -16.70 14.71 3.52
CA ALA A 160 -15.90 13.53 3.76
C ALA A 160 -16.79 12.29 3.98
N PRO A 161 -16.44 11.12 3.41
CA PRO A 161 -17.21 9.88 3.60
C PRO A 161 -17.40 9.49 5.07
N GLY A 162 -16.39 9.71 5.92
CA GLY A 162 -16.44 9.43 7.36
C GLY A 162 -17.08 10.55 8.21
N GLY A 163 -17.59 11.60 7.56
CA GLY A 163 -17.99 12.86 8.21
C GLY A 163 -16.77 13.68 8.67
N PRO A 164 -16.92 15.01 8.84
CA PRO A 164 -15.82 15.89 9.17
C PRO A 164 -15.26 15.63 10.58
N ASP A 165 -13.93 15.69 10.70
CA ASP A 165 -13.21 15.75 11.97
C ASP A 165 -12.03 16.71 11.80
N ASP A 166 -11.94 17.73 12.67
CA ASP A 166 -10.93 18.79 12.54
C ASP A 166 -9.49 18.27 12.74
N ARG A 167 -9.32 17.07 13.32
CA ARG A 167 -8.01 16.41 13.49
C ARG A 167 -7.47 15.82 12.18
N ALA A 168 -8.32 15.57 11.18
CA ALA A 168 -7.96 14.87 9.95
C ALA A 168 -6.78 15.53 9.20
N ALA A 169 -6.78 16.86 9.12
CA ALA A 169 -5.71 17.62 8.45
C ALA A 169 -4.35 17.43 9.14
N GLY A 170 -4.28 17.65 10.45
CA GLY A 170 -3.03 17.53 11.21
C GLY A 170 -2.49 16.09 11.25
N PHE A 171 -3.39 15.10 11.31
CA PHE A 171 -3.01 13.69 11.22
C PHE A 171 -2.34 13.38 9.87
N ASP A 172 -2.98 13.76 8.76
CA ASP A 172 -2.43 13.48 7.43
C ASP A 172 -1.20 14.32 7.07
N GLU A 173 -1.06 15.53 7.62
CA GLU A 173 0.19 16.31 7.53
C GLU A 173 1.35 15.58 8.22
N THR A 174 1.11 15.02 9.40
CA THR A 174 2.10 14.22 10.14
C THR A 174 2.50 12.97 9.36
N VAL A 175 1.50 12.26 8.82
CA VAL A 175 1.74 11.08 7.97
C VAL A 175 2.54 11.46 6.72
N ALA A 176 2.15 12.52 6.02
CA ALA A 176 2.82 12.95 4.80
C ALA A 176 4.30 13.30 5.04
N ALA A 177 4.58 14.09 6.07
CA ALA A 177 5.96 14.43 6.44
C ALA A 177 6.77 13.17 6.75
N ALA A 178 6.22 12.28 7.59
CA ALA A 178 6.91 11.08 8.02
C ALA A 178 7.15 10.07 6.86
N LEU A 179 6.20 9.95 5.92
CA LEU A 179 6.38 9.16 4.71
C LEU A 179 7.43 9.76 3.77
N GLY A 180 7.45 11.09 3.61
CA GLY A 180 8.41 11.78 2.74
C GLY A 180 9.85 11.73 3.26
N GLU A 181 10.03 11.82 4.58
CA GLU A 181 11.35 11.85 5.23
C GLU A 181 11.82 10.48 5.74
N VAL A 182 10.98 9.45 5.60
CA VAL A 182 11.17 8.12 6.19
C VAL A 182 11.37 8.20 7.71
N ASP A 183 10.57 9.02 8.37
CA ASP A 183 10.55 9.12 9.83
C ASP A 183 9.89 7.88 10.42
N LEU A 184 10.72 6.87 10.68
CA LEU A 184 10.33 5.59 11.24
C LEU A 184 9.82 5.70 12.68
N GLU A 185 10.19 6.76 13.41
CA GLU A 185 9.71 7.01 14.75
C GLU A 185 8.28 7.54 14.70
N ALA A 186 8.03 8.61 13.94
CA ALA A 186 6.71 9.20 13.77
C ALA A 186 5.69 8.20 13.20
N LEU A 187 6.05 7.45 12.14
CA LEU A 187 5.19 6.40 11.59
C LEU A 187 4.97 5.26 12.61
N GLY A 188 6.01 4.92 13.36
CA GLY A 188 5.95 3.89 14.39
C GLY A 188 5.08 4.27 15.59
N SER A 189 4.90 5.57 15.85
CA SER A 189 4.13 6.10 16.97
C SER A 189 2.68 6.48 16.63
N LEU A 190 2.24 6.33 15.38
CA LEU A 190 0.85 6.58 15.01
C LEU A 190 -0.10 5.75 15.89
N ASP A 191 -1.00 6.44 16.58
CA ASP A 191 -1.93 5.82 17.53
C ASP A 191 -3.02 5.03 16.78
N ALA A 192 -3.27 3.80 17.25
CA ALA A 192 -4.23 2.92 16.60
C ALA A 192 -5.68 3.36 16.80
N ALA A 193 -6.02 3.94 17.96
CA ALA A 193 -7.36 4.41 18.25
C ALA A 193 -7.68 5.70 17.49
N GLU A 194 -6.75 6.66 17.47
CA GLU A 194 -6.89 7.90 16.70
C GLU A 194 -7.03 7.59 15.19
N ALA A 195 -6.18 6.72 14.64
CA ALA A 195 -6.28 6.34 13.23
C ALA A 195 -7.64 5.66 12.92
N ALA A 196 -8.15 4.83 13.82
CA ALA A 196 -9.48 4.23 13.67
C ALA A 196 -10.61 5.28 13.72
N GLU A 197 -10.55 6.23 14.66
CA GLU A 197 -11.50 7.34 14.75
C GLU A 197 -11.49 8.26 13.51
N LEU A 198 -10.32 8.40 12.87
CA LEU A 198 -10.12 9.17 11.65
C LEU A 198 -10.34 8.36 10.37
N GLY A 199 -10.61 7.06 10.48
CA GLY A 199 -10.78 6.15 9.35
C GLY A 199 -9.53 5.97 8.49
N ALA A 200 -8.34 6.19 9.04
CA ALA A 200 -7.06 6.07 8.35
C ALA A 200 -6.61 4.60 8.25
N SER A 201 -7.01 3.93 7.18
CA SER A 201 -6.74 2.50 6.96
C SER A 201 -5.25 2.17 6.81
N GLY A 202 -4.42 3.13 6.37
CA GLY A 202 -2.99 2.91 6.10
C GLY A 202 -2.11 2.76 7.34
N ARG A 203 -2.59 3.15 8.52
CA ARG A 203 -1.77 3.18 9.75
C ARG A 203 -1.05 1.85 10.03
N ALA A 204 -1.75 0.73 9.94
CA ALA A 204 -1.16 -0.59 10.17
C ALA A 204 -0.10 -0.95 9.13
N THR A 205 -0.35 -0.68 7.85
CA THR A 205 0.54 -1.08 6.75
C THR A 205 1.80 -0.20 6.70
N TRP A 206 1.70 1.08 7.05
CA TRP A 206 2.86 1.95 7.24
C TRP A 206 3.74 1.46 8.40
N GLN A 207 3.16 1.00 9.51
CA GLN A 207 3.93 0.40 10.61
C GLN A 207 4.57 -0.94 10.25
N VAL A 208 3.99 -1.71 9.31
CA VAL A 208 4.65 -2.86 8.69
C VAL A 208 5.86 -2.40 7.87
N ALA A 209 5.73 -1.32 7.07
CA ALA A 209 6.84 -0.75 6.33
C ALA A 209 7.97 -0.29 7.26
N VAL A 210 7.64 0.32 8.41
CA VAL A 210 8.61 0.67 9.46
C VAL A 210 9.35 -0.57 9.99
N GLY A 211 8.63 -1.64 10.29
CA GLY A 211 9.23 -2.90 10.74
C GLY A 211 10.20 -3.49 9.71
N MET A 212 9.86 -3.38 8.42
CA MET A 212 10.70 -3.79 7.30
C MET A 212 11.94 -2.90 7.18
N ALA A 213 11.77 -1.58 7.20
CA ALA A 213 12.86 -0.62 7.07
C ALA A 213 13.90 -0.77 8.18
N ARG A 214 13.46 -1.08 9.40
CA ARG A 214 14.33 -1.40 10.56
C ARG A 214 14.98 -2.78 10.52
N SER A 215 14.50 -3.67 9.64
CA SER A 215 15.07 -5.00 9.54
C SER A 215 16.44 -4.96 8.85
N ARG A 216 17.39 -5.71 9.41
CA ARG A 216 18.71 -5.92 8.81
C ARG A 216 18.62 -7.09 7.84
N ALA A 217 19.33 -6.97 6.71
CA ALA A 217 19.53 -8.10 5.82
C ALA A 217 20.18 -9.27 6.59
N VAL A 218 19.71 -10.49 6.32
CA VAL A 218 20.27 -11.70 6.96
C VAL A 218 21.73 -11.84 6.53
N GLY A 219 22.67 -11.70 7.47
CA GLY A 219 24.11 -11.90 7.22
C GLY A 219 24.98 -10.64 7.22
N ASP A 220 24.40 -9.43 7.19
CA ASP A 220 25.15 -8.19 7.35
C ASP A 220 25.00 -7.64 8.78
N ALA A 221 26.00 -7.94 9.62
CA ALA A 221 26.12 -7.31 10.93
C ALA A 221 26.41 -5.79 10.85
N GLU A 222 26.85 -5.31 9.68
CA GLU A 222 27.29 -3.94 9.38
C GLU A 222 26.40 -3.19 8.34
N ASP A 223 25.15 -3.63 8.10
CA ASP A 223 24.24 -2.90 7.19
C ASP A 223 23.77 -1.58 7.83
N ASP A 224 24.57 -0.53 7.66
CA ASP A 224 24.30 0.86 8.08
C ASP A 224 23.57 1.68 7.01
N ARG A 225 23.12 1.03 5.91
CA ARG A 225 22.40 1.72 4.83
C ARG A 225 21.12 2.34 5.35
N LYS A 226 20.84 3.54 4.87
CA LYS A 226 19.67 4.33 5.28
C LYS A 226 18.59 4.22 4.21
N TRP A 227 17.40 4.66 4.56
CA TRP A 227 16.34 4.88 3.59
C TRP A 227 16.28 6.36 3.25
N ARG A 228 16.11 6.65 1.96
CA ARG A 228 15.76 7.98 1.46
C ARG A 228 14.34 7.93 0.95
N GLY A 229 13.52 8.88 1.38
CA GLY A 229 12.13 9.02 0.96
C GLY A 229 11.94 10.15 -0.04
N GLU A 230 10.89 10.03 -0.84
CA GLU A 230 10.38 11.08 -1.70
C GLU A 230 8.85 11.03 -1.69
N MET A 231 8.21 12.17 -1.43
CA MET A 231 6.77 12.33 -1.50
C MET A 231 6.38 12.74 -2.93
N LEU A 232 5.65 11.88 -3.62
CA LEU A 232 5.18 12.12 -5.00
C LEU A 232 3.82 12.81 -5.03
N TYR A 233 2.97 12.56 -4.03
CA TYR A 233 1.66 13.19 -3.91
C TYR A 233 1.16 13.16 -2.47
N SER A 234 0.57 14.26 -2.00
CA SER A 234 -0.24 14.29 -0.78
C SER A 234 -1.42 15.25 -0.97
N GLY A 235 -2.64 14.79 -0.65
CA GLY A 235 -3.84 15.60 -0.76
C GLY A 235 -5.12 14.85 -0.42
N ALA A 236 -6.23 15.58 -0.28
CA ALA A 236 -7.53 14.99 0.09
C ALA A 236 -8.70 15.42 -0.84
N PRO A 237 -8.62 15.18 -2.16
CA PRO A 237 -9.59 15.69 -3.14
C PRO A 237 -11.02 15.18 -2.94
N PHE A 238 -11.21 14.02 -2.30
CA PHE A 238 -12.53 13.41 -2.04
C PHE A 238 -12.88 13.36 -0.55
N GLY A 239 -12.26 14.22 0.26
CA GLY A 239 -12.39 14.16 1.71
C GLY A 239 -11.68 12.96 2.35
N VAL A 240 -10.81 12.30 1.60
CA VAL A 240 -9.95 11.20 2.05
C VAL A 240 -8.50 11.56 1.78
N GLY A 241 -7.62 11.44 2.77
CA GLY A 241 -6.19 11.65 2.61
C GLY A 241 -5.55 10.57 1.71
N TYR A 242 -4.87 10.99 0.66
CA TYR A 242 -4.10 10.12 -0.22
C TYR A 242 -2.64 10.55 -0.22
N HIS A 243 -1.76 9.61 0.08
CA HIS A 243 -0.33 9.82 0.13
C HIS A 243 0.35 8.82 -0.80
N VAL A 244 1.24 9.31 -1.66
CA VAL A 244 2.07 8.50 -2.53
C VAL A 244 3.52 8.85 -2.27
N ALA A 245 4.31 7.88 -1.82
CA ALA A 245 5.72 8.06 -1.53
C ALA A 245 6.54 6.85 -2.00
N ILE A 246 7.83 7.07 -2.22
CA ILE A 246 8.79 6.03 -2.54
C ILE A 246 9.96 6.07 -1.56
N TRP A 247 10.42 4.91 -1.11
CA TRP A 247 11.61 4.77 -0.28
C TRP A 247 12.66 3.92 -0.98
N GLU A 248 13.88 4.43 -1.06
CA GLU A 248 15.04 3.73 -1.60
C GLU A 248 16.09 3.50 -0.52
N ARG A 249 16.66 2.30 -0.49
CA ARG A 249 17.80 1.99 0.39
C ARG A 249 19.09 2.52 -0.23
N VAL A 250 19.79 3.41 0.49
CA VAL A 250 20.99 4.15 0.05
C VAL A 250 22.20 3.93 0.95
#